data_AF-A0A101L7I7-F1
#
_entry.id   AF-A0A101L7I7-F1
#
_cell.length_a   1.000
_cell.length_b   1.000
_cell.length_c   1.000
_cell.angle_alpha   90.00
_cell.angle_beta   90.00
_cell.angle_gamma   90.00
#
_symmetry.space_group_name_H-M   'P 1'
#
loop_
_entity.id
_entity.type
_entity.pdbx_description
1 polymer ?
#
loop_
_entity_poly.entity_id
_entity_poly.type
_entity_poly.pdbx_seq_one_letter_code
_entity_poly.pdbx_strand_id
1 'polypeptide(L)'
;MKRLSLVLMLAVLSGCSSTPPSPPADPSQFGGRTQEQLRQSFGTPQHVSQLDSLVVYEYRNLRAPGSPSNVYSFLLENERVIESTPGTLQLYREDGITKVKAERL
;
A
#
# COMPACT_ATOMS: atom_id res chain seq x y z
N MET A 1 43.64 -43.08 -24.52
CA MET A 1 42.86 -43.92 -23.60
C MET A 1 42.24 -43.05 -22.52
N LYS A 2 40.96 -43.30 -22.21
CA LYS A 2 40.17 -42.90 -21.02
C LYS A 2 39.94 -41.41 -20.69
N ARG A 3 38.67 -41.03 -20.85
CA ARG A 3 37.93 -39.89 -20.27
C ARG A 3 37.96 -39.94 -18.74
N LEU A 4 37.90 -38.79 -18.07
CA LEU A 4 37.03 -38.60 -16.90
C LEU A 4 36.85 -37.11 -16.57
N SER A 5 35.58 -36.72 -16.57
CA SER A 5 35.03 -35.42 -16.20
C SER A 5 35.22 -35.13 -14.71
N LEU A 6 35.27 -33.85 -14.34
CA LEU A 6 34.72 -33.41 -13.05
C LEU A 6 34.14 -32.01 -13.18
N VAL A 7 32.83 -31.97 -13.41
CA VAL A 7 31.97 -30.80 -13.22
C VAL A 7 31.81 -30.63 -11.70
N LEU A 8 32.46 -29.63 -11.11
CA LEU A 8 32.18 -29.23 -9.73
C LEU A 8 31.04 -28.20 -9.74
N MET A 9 29.81 -28.71 -9.75
CA MET A 9 28.64 -27.95 -9.32
C MET A 9 28.74 -27.77 -7.80
N LEU A 10 28.95 -26.54 -7.36
CA LEU A 10 28.63 -26.10 -6.00
C LEU A 10 27.26 -25.39 -6.05
N ALA A 11 26.19 -26.19 -6.13
CA ALA A 11 25.03 -25.90 -5.30
C ALA A 11 25.49 -26.15 -3.85
N VAL A 12 25.26 -25.27 -2.88
CA VAL A 12 23.96 -25.12 -2.20
C VAL A 12 23.87 -23.69 -1.65
N LEU A 13 22.95 -22.86 -2.17
CA LEU A 13 22.45 -21.72 -1.40
C LEU A 13 21.56 -22.26 -0.27
N SER A 14 22.18 -22.67 0.82
CA SER A 14 21.49 -22.95 2.08
C SER A 14 21.10 -21.61 2.69
N GLY A 15 19.81 -21.27 2.59
CA GLY A 15 19.30 -20.05 3.19
C GLY A 15 17.86 -19.71 2.82
N CYS A 16 16.97 -20.69 2.68
CA CYS A 16 15.55 -20.41 2.87
C CYS A 16 15.32 -20.14 4.36
N SER A 17 15.74 -18.96 4.83
CA SER A 17 15.22 -18.41 6.08
C SER A 17 13.74 -18.18 5.83
N SER A 18 12.92 -19.11 6.31
CA SER A 18 11.49 -18.93 6.48
C SER A 18 11.30 -17.84 7.54
N THR A 19 11.54 -16.59 7.17
CA THR A 19 11.11 -15.44 7.96
C THR A 19 9.61 -15.64 8.15
N PRO A 20 9.11 -15.70 9.40
CA PRO A 20 7.69 -15.73 9.64
C PRO A 20 7.03 -14.61 8.84
N PRO A 21 5.85 -14.83 8.23
CA PRO A 21 5.17 -13.75 7.53
C PRO A 21 5.03 -12.59 8.51
N SER A 22 5.62 -11.44 8.16
CA SER A 22 5.46 -10.23 8.94
C SER A 22 3.97 -9.97 9.14
N PRO A 23 3.55 -9.51 10.33
CA PRO A 23 2.16 -9.12 10.53
C PRO A 23 1.76 -8.10 9.45
N PRO A 24 0.51 -8.14 8.97
CA PRO A 24 0.05 -7.18 7.98
C PRO A 24 0.27 -5.76 8.50
N ALA A 25 0.81 -4.91 7.62
CA ALA A 25 1.15 -3.55 8.00
C ALA A 25 -0.11 -2.77 8.44
N ASP A 26 -0.01 -2.02 9.54
CA ASP A 26 -1.11 -1.18 10.00
C ASP A 26 -1.24 0.04 9.08
N PRO A 27 -2.37 0.21 8.37
CA PRO A 27 -2.54 1.33 7.44
C PRO A 27 -2.54 2.70 8.12
N SER A 28 -2.83 2.79 9.44
CA SER A 28 -2.77 4.06 10.18
C SER A 28 -1.35 4.63 10.31
N GLN A 29 -0.32 3.82 10.05
CA GLN A 29 1.10 4.20 10.20
C GLN A 29 1.75 4.68 8.89
N PHE A 30 0.96 4.94 7.83
CA PHE A 30 1.46 5.28 6.51
C PHE A 30 1.58 6.77 6.21
N GLY A 31 1.31 7.66 7.17
CA GLY A 31 1.57 9.09 7.03
C GLY A 31 3.02 9.37 6.57
N GLY A 32 3.18 10.20 5.53
CA GLY A 32 4.46 10.58 4.92
C GLY A 32 5.09 9.54 3.98
N ARG A 33 4.54 8.31 3.90
CA ARG A 33 5.01 7.26 2.98
C ARG A 33 4.71 7.63 1.53
N THR A 34 5.51 7.09 0.62
CA THR A 34 5.28 7.32 -0.82
C THR A 34 4.17 6.43 -1.36
N GLN A 35 3.64 6.83 -2.50
CA GLN A 35 2.70 6.05 -3.30
C GLN A 35 3.22 4.63 -3.60
N GLU A 36 4.51 4.48 -3.89
CA GLU A 36 5.15 3.19 -4.17
C GLU A 36 5.17 2.32 -2.92
N GLN A 37 5.47 2.89 -1.76
CA GLN A 37 5.50 2.17 -0.48
C GLN A 37 4.10 1.66 -0.09
N LEU A 38 3.06 2.46 -0.36
CA LEU A 38 1.67 2.01 -0.23
C LEU A 38 1.38 0.80 -1.13
N ARG A 39 1.72 0.91 -2.42
CA ARG A 39 1.46 -0.17 -3.39
C ARG A 39 2.24 -1.44 -3.09
N GLN A 40 3.46 -1.31 -2.57
CA GLN A 40 4.27 -2.44 -2.13
C GLN A 40 3.67 -3.15 -0.91
N SER A 41 3.03 -2.38 -0.02
CA SER A 41 2.48 -2.91 1.23
C SER A 41 1.07 -3.48 1.08
N PHE A 42 0.23 -2.84 0.26
CA PHE A 42 -1.21 -3.15 0.15
C PHE A 42 -1.66 -3.57 -1.26
N GLY A 43 -0.75 -3.57 -2.24
CA GLY A 43 -1.06 -3.89 -3.63
C GLY A 43 -1.67 -2.72 -4.39
N THR A 44 -2.44 -3.03 -5.44
CA THR A 44 -3.10 -2.00 -6.25
C THR A 44 -4.38 -1.50 -5.55
N PRO A 45 -4.59 -0.17 -5.44
CA PRO A 45 -5.85 0.36 -4.90
C PRO A 45 -7.03 -0.04 -5.77
N GLN A 46 -8.17 -0.33 -5.16
CA GLN A 46 -9.40 -0.70 -5.88
C GLN A 46 -10.07 0.52 -6.51
N HIS A 47 -9.93 1.70 -5.91
CA HIS A 47 -10.39 2.95 -6.51
C HIS A 47 -9.34 4.05 -6.34
N VAL A 48 -9.21 4.87 -7.39
CA VAL A 48 -8.33 6.04 -7.42
C VAL A 48 -9.15 7.22 -7.87
N SER A 49 -9.18 8.27 -7.05
CA SER A 49 -9.78 9.56 -7.38
C SER A 49 -8.70 10.64 -7.36
N GLN A 50 -8.77 11.62 -8.26
CA GLN A 50 -7.79 12.69 -8.34
C GLN A 50 -8.48 14.02 -8.65
N LEU A 51 -8.08 15.06 -7.94
CA LEU A 51 -8.51 16.44 -8.17
C LEU A 51 -7.36 17.38 -7.82
N ASP A 52 -6.91 18.14 -8.82
CA ASP A 52 -5.73 19.01 -8.73
C ASP A 52 -4.48 18.21 -8.27
N SER A 53 -3.81 18.64 -7.18
CA SER A 53 -2.65 17.97 -6.60
C SER A 53 -3.01 16.77 -5.70
N LEU A 54 -4.29 16.61 -5.35
CA LEU A 54 -4.75 15.60 -4.41
C LEU A 54 -5.15 14.32 -5.13
N VAL A 55 -4.72 13.19 -4.58
CA VAL A 55 -5.07 11.85 -5.04
C VAL A 55 -5.59 11.04 -3.86
N VAL A 56 -6.70 10.34 -4.02
CA VAL A 56 -7.23 9.40 -3.03
C VAL A 56 -7.03 7.99 -3.54
N TYR A 57 -6.39 7.15 -2.73
CA TYR A 57 -6.32 5.71 -2.94
C TYR A 57 -7.25 5.00 -1.96
N GLU A 58 -8.25 4.31 -2.48
CA GLU A 58 -9.14 3.48 -1.69
C GLU A 58 -8.71 2.02 -1.78
N TYR A 59 -8.54 1.39 -0.61
CA TYR A 59 -8.32 -0.04 -0.48
C TYR A 59 -9.52 -0.71 0.18
N ARG A 60 -10.09 -1.69 -0.51
CA ARG A 60 -11.18 -2.53 0.02
C ARG A 60 -10.59 -3.76 0.69
N ASN A 61 -11.24 -4.18 1.77
CA ASN A 61 -10.77 -5.23 2.69
C ASN A 61 -9.46 -4.89 3.42
N LEU A 62 -9.10 -3.60 3.47
CA LEU A 62 -8.02 -3.10 4.32
C LEU A 62 -8.66 -2.49 5.58
N ARG A 63 -8.26 -2.98 6.76
CA ARG A 63 -8.84 -2.58 8.05
C ARG A 63 -7.72 -2.22 9.02
N ALA A 64 -7.80 -1.01 9.58
CA ALA A 64 -6.97 -0.63 10.72
C ALA A 64 -7.43 -1.35 12.01
N PRO A 65 -6.51 -1.65 12.93
CA PRO A 65 -6.87 -2.19 14.25
C PRO A 65 -7.94 -1.32 14.94
N GLY A 66 -9.01 -1.95 15.42
CA GLY A 66 -10.12 -1.26 16.10
C GLY A 66 -11.09 -0.51 15.18
N SER A 67 -10.88 -0.48 13.85
CA SER A 67 -11.82 0.14 12.93
C SER A 67 -12.95 -0.82 12.54
N PRO A 68 -14.22 -0.38 12.54
CA PRO A 68 -15.33 -1.19 12.03
C PRO A 68 -15.33 -1.27 10.49
N SER A 69 -14.75 -0.28 9.81
CA SER A 69 -14.69 -0.21 8.35
C SER A 69 -13.79 -1.32 7.79
N ASN A 70 -14.20 -1.90 6.66
CA ASN A 70 -13.35 -2.75 5.82
C ASN A 70 -12.77 -1.98 4.62
N VAL A 71 -13.03 -0.68 4.54
CA VAL A 71 -12.46 0.21 3.54
C VAL A 71 -11.48 1.14 4.24
N TYR A 72 -10.35 1.39 3.61
CA TYR A 72 -9.36 2.34 4.09
C TYR A 72 -8.87 3.21 2.95
N SER A 73 -8.86 4.53 3.17
CA SER A 73 -8.46 5.50 2.17
C SER A 73 -7.20 6.23 2.59
N PHE A 74 -6.34 6.50 1.62
CA PHE A 74 -5.16 7.34 1.78
C PHE A 74 -5.34 8.58 0.91
N LEU A 75 -5.19 9.75 1.51
CA LEU A 75 -5.07 11.01 0.79
C LEU A 75 -3.60 11.27 0.52
N LEU A 76 -3.24 11.49 -0.73
CA LEU A 76 -1.90 11.79 -1.18
C LEU A 76 -1.84 13.18 -1.78
N GLU A 77 -0.71 13.84 -1.56
CA GLU A 77 -0.30 15.03 -2.27
C GLU A 77 1.19 14.90 -2.60
N ASN A 78 1.60 15.28 -3.82
CA ASN A 78 3.00 15.16 -4.27
C ASN A 78 3.57 13.74 -4.06
N GLU A 79 2.80 12.72 -4.44
CA GLU A 79 3.15 11.29 -4.34
C GLU A 79 3.38 10.77 -2.90
N ARG A 80 3.00 11.55 -1.88
CA ARG A 80 3.15 11.18 -0.47
C ARG A 80 1.82 11.21 0.24
N VAL A 81 1.64 10.26 1.17
CA VAL A 81 0.47 10.21 2.04
C VAL A 81 0.48 11.40 2.99
N ILE A 82 -0.56 12.22 2.94
CA ILE A 82 -0.80 13.32 3.88
C ILE A 82 -1.88 12.96 4.92
N GLU A 83 -2.79 12.04 4.59
CA GLU A 83 -3.81 11.53 5.52
C GLU A 83 -4.13 10.05 5.29
N SER A 84 -4.48 9.34 6.35
CA SER A 84 -4.84 7.92 6.38
C SER A 84 -6.12 7.75 7.20
N THR A 85 -7.22 7.37 6.54
CA THR A 85 -8.56 7.46 7.14
C THR A 85 -9.37 6.19 6.86
N PRO A 86 -9.95 5.54 7.89
CA PRO A 86 -10.90 4.46 7.66
C PRO A 86 -12.16 4.96 6.94
N GLY A 87 -12.60 4.21 5.95
CA GLY A 87 -13.75 4.55 5.10
C GLY A 87 -13.34 5.08 3.73
N THR A 88 -14.30 5.65 3.02
CA THR A 88 -14.13 6.25 1.69
C THR A 88 -13.91 7.76 1.83
N LEU A 89 -12.96 8.29 1.06
CA LEU A 89 -12.76 9.73 0.90
C LEU A 89 -13.21 10.18 -0.49
N GLN A 90 -13.91 11.31 -0.53
CA GLN A 90 -14.33 11.97 -1.77
C GLN A 90 -13.62 13.30 -1.91
N LEU A 91 -13.01 13.52 -3.08
CA LEU A 91 -12.51 14.82 -3.52
C LEU A 91 -13.63 15.55 -4.26
N TYR A 92 -13.84 16.82 -3.93
CA TYR A 92 -14.83 17.67 -4.59
C TYR A 92 -14.36 19.12 -4.63
N ARG A 93 -14.98 19.91 -5.50
CA ARG A 93 -14.73 21.35 -5.61
C ARG A 93 -15.92 22.11 -5.06
N GLU A 94 -15.65 23.06 -4.18
CA GLU A 94 -16.65 23.99 -3.64
C GLU A 94 -16.04 25.39 -3.66
N ASP A 95 -16.73 26.34 -4.31
CA ASP A 95 -16.28 27.72 -4.48
C ASP A 95 -14.85 27.85 -5.08
N GLY A 96 -14.50 26.96 -6.01
CA GLY A 96 -13.18 26.92 -6.64
C GLY A 96 -12.07 26.33 -5.77
N ILE A 97 -12.37 25.92 -4.55
CA ILE A 97 -11.43 25.30 -3.61
C ILE A 97 -11.66 23.79 -3.61
N THR A 98 -10.57 23.04 -3.72
CA THR A 98 -10.62 21.58 -3.60
C THR A 98 -10.74 21.19 -2.12
N LYS A 99 -11.72 20.34 -1.84
CA LYS A 99 -12.06 19.86 -0.50
C LYS A 99 -12.10 18.34 -0.47
N VAL A 100 -11.94 17.80 0.74
CA VAL A 100 -11.99 16.37 1.03
C VAL A 100 -13.12 16.11 2.01
N LYS A 101 -13.91 15.07 1.77
CA LYS A 101 -14.97 14.62 2.66
C LYS A 101 -14.82 13.13 2.93
N ALA A 102 -14.89 12.74 4.20
CA ALA A 102 -15.07 11.35 4.57
C ALA A 102 -16.54 10.97 4.43
N GLU A 103 -16.82 9.93 3.66
CA GLU A 103 -18.15 9.33 3.62
C GLU A 103 -18.35 8.48 4.87
N ARG A 104 -19.40 8.77 5.66
CA ARG A 104 -19.79 7.89 6.75
C ARG A 104 -20.46 6.65 6.13
N LEU A 105 -19.86 5.49 6.37
CA LEU A 105 -20.45 4.17 6.12
C LEU A 105 -21.40 3.78 7.26
#